data_AF-A0A833ERY0-F1
#
_entry.id   AF-A0A833ERY0-F1
#
_cell.length_a   1.000
_cell.length_b   1.000
_cell.length_c   1.000
_cell.angle_alpha   90.00
_cell.angle_beta   90.00
_cell.angle_gamma   90.00
#
_symmetry.space_group_name_H-M   'P 1'
#
loop_
_entity.id
_entity.type
_entity.pdbx_description
1 polymer ?
#
loop_
_entity_poly.entity_id
_entity_poly.type
_entity_poly.pdbx_seq_one_letter_code
_entity_poly.pdbx_strand_id
1 'polypeptide(L)'
;MQNQNTSLFVGLKISEKLQDLLDASNASVKPFFKEKNPAYLQILQINNEQYIGKVTTGSTSLENLSNMLMNVKTMIKMICPMFVLTEEAIKVFAVAPKQVQSYRY
;
A
#
# COMPACT_ATOMS: atom_id res chain seq x y z
N MET A 1 -27.93 3.65 12.99
CA MET A 1 -26.58 3.03 13.07
C MET A 1 -25.79 3.47 11.85
N GLN A 2 -24.90 4.46 11.98
CA GLN A 2 -24.03 4.84 10.87
C GLN A 2 -23.00 3.74 10.68
N ASN A 3 -23.13 2.99 9.59
CA ASN A 3 -22.17 1.99 9.16
C ASN A 3 -20.91 2.75 8.72
N GLN A 4 -20.02 3.05 9.67
CA GLN A 4 -18.73 3.67 9.39
C GLN A 4 -17.96 2.66 8.56
N ASN A 5 -17.94 2.87 7.25
CA ASN A 5 -17.31 1.99 6.27
C ASN A 5 -15.78 2.07 6.51
N THR A 6 -15.32 1.35 7.51
CA THR A 6 -13.95 1.35 7.98
C THR A 6 -13.16 0.60 6.92
N SER A 7 -12.10 1.20 6.40
CA SER A 7 -11.24 0.56 5.41
C SER A 7 -10.00 0.00 6.11
N LEU A 8 -9.42 -1.05 5.52
CA LEU A 8 -8.14 -1.57 5.93
C LEU A 8 -7.09 -1.20 4.89
N PHE A 9 -5.96 -0.68 5.34
CA PHE A 9 -4.76 -0.54 4.54
C PHE A 9 -3.78 -1.65 4.89
N VAL A 10 -3.15 -2.21 3.87
CA VAL A 10 -2.12 -3.24 3.99
C VAL A 10 -0.92 -2.80 3.17
N GLY A 11 0.23 -2.61 3.80
CA GLY A 11 1.39 -2.07 3.10
C GLY A 11 2.65 -1.98 3.93
N LEU A 12 3.63 -1.28 3.37
CA LEU A 12 4.97 -1.11 3.92
C LEU A 12 5.17 0.37 4.23
N LYS A 13 5.94 0.67 5.28
CA LYS A 13 6.47 2.03 5.43
C LYS A 13 7.44 2.32 4.30
N ILE A 14 7.33 3.49 3.69
CA ILE A 14 8.31 3.99 2.73
C ILE A 14 9.52 4.46 3.53
N SER A 15 10.58 3.65 3.50
CA SER A 15 11.91 4.03 4.01
C SER A 15 12.67 4.80 2.95
N GLU A 16 13.73 5.51 3.34
CA GLU A 16 14.63 6.21 2.39
C GLU A 16 15.12 5.27 1.28
N LYS A 17 15.56 4.06 1.64
CA LYS A 17 16.00 3.05 0.65
C LYS A 17 14.90 2.65 -0.32
N LEU A 18 13.65 2.55 0.14
CA LEU A 18 12.54 2.22 -0.74
C LEU A 18 12.17 3.42 -1.61
N GLN A 19 12.23 4.63 -1.06
CA GLN A 19 12.02 5.88 -1.79
C GLN A 19 13.04 6.03 -2.93
N ASP A 20 14.34 5.84 -2.65
CA ASP A 20 15.39 5.89 -3.67
C ASP A 20 15.16 4.87 -4.79
N LEU A 21 14.74 3.66 -4.45
CA LEU A 21 14.39 2.63 -5.43
C LEU A 21 13.15 3.02 -6.24
N LEU A 22 12.12 3.60 -5.61
CA LEU A 22 10.92 4.09 -6.29
C LEU A 22 11.24 5.26 -7.22
N ASP A 23 12.12 6.18 -6.82
CA ASP A 23 12.53 7.32 -7.64
C ASP A 23 13.42 6.90 -8.81
N ALA A 24 14.26 5.88 -8.62
CA ALA A 24 15.01 5.24 -9.70
C ALA A 24 14.11 4.39 -10.62
N SER A 25 12.91 4.01 -10.13
CA SER A 25 11.93 3.29 -10.91
C SER A 25 11.25 4.26 -11.88
N ASN A 26 11.75 4.34 -13.11
CA ASN A 26 11.23 5.18 -14.19
C ASN A 26 9.71 5.04 -14.44
N ALA A 27 9.16 5.82 -15.37
CA ALA A 27 7.74 5.84 -15.77
C ALA A 27 7.05 4.47 -15.98
N SER A 28 7.82 3.40 -16.18
CA SER A 28 7.38 2.00 -16.21
C SER A 28 6.62 1.53 -14.97
N VAL A 29 6.72 2.22 -13.82
CA VAL A 29 5.99 1.82 -12.60
C VAL A 29 4.66 2.51 -12.38
N LYS A 30 4.36 3.58 -13.14
CA LYS A 30 3.07 4.28 -13.09
C LYS A 30 1.84 3.35 -13.24
N PRO A 31 1.86 2.28 -14.06
CA PRO A 31 0.73 1.35 -14.17
C PRO A 31 0.41 0.59 -12.88
N PHE A 32 1.32 0.53 -11.91
CA PHE A 32 1.06 -0.11 -10.62
C PHE A 32 0.36 0.81 -9.62
N PHE A 33 0.25 2.11 -9.91
CA PHE A 33 -0.37 3.11 -9.06
C PHE A 33 -1.67 3.62 -9.68
N LYS A 34 -2.74 3.60 -8.90
CA LYS A 34 -4.01 4.24 -9.28
C LYS A 34 -4.79 4.61 -8.03
N GLU A 35 -5.08 5.90 -7.91
CA GLU A 35 -5.84 6.40 -6.77
C GLU A 35 -7.22 5.74 -6.70
N LYS A 36 -7.65 5.44 -5.47
CA LYS A 36 -8.99 4.93 -5.16
C LYS A 36 -9.36 3.63 -5.89
N ASN A 37 -8.36 2.89 -6.36
CA ASN A 37 -8.57 1.58 -6.96
C ASN A 37 -7.87 0.49 -6.12
N PRO A 38 -8.62 -0.46 -5.53
CA PRO A 38 -8.04 -1.52 -4.70
C PRO A 38 -7.14 -2.49 -5.49
N ALA A 39 -7.25 -2.51 -6.82
CA ALA A 39 -6.38 -3.33 -7.68
C ALA A 39 -4.95 -2.76 -7.82
N TYR A 40 -4.70 -1.53 -7.39
CA TYR A 40 -3.43 -0.84 -7.57
C TYR A 40 -2.80 -0.44 -6.23
N LEU A 41 -1.48 -0.23 -6.23
CA LEU A 41 -0.79 0.37 -5.10
C LEU A 41 -1.23 1.82 -4.92
N GLN A 42 -1.25 2.23 -3.67
CA GLN A 42 -1.57 3.57 -3.20
C GLN A 42 -0.53 3.95 -2.16
N ILE A 43 -0.22 5.25 -2.13
CA ILE A 43 0.65 5.81 -1.10
C ILE A 43 -0.21 6.63 -0.16
N LEU A 44 -0.18 6.27 1.11
CA LEU A 44 -0.94 6.90 2.19
C LEU A 44 0.00 7.54 3.20
N GLN A 45 -0.44 8.66 3.77
CA GLN A 45 0.20 9.25 4.93
C GLN A 45 -0.57 8.85 6.19
N ILE A 46 0.09 8.09 7.08
CA ILE A 46 -0.48 7.61 8.34
C ILE A 46 0.45 8.06 9.46
N ASN A 47 -0.06 8.83 10.42
CA ASN A 47 0.73 9.38 11.53
C ASN A 47 2.02 10.11 11.06
N ASN A 48 1.89 10.92 10.02
CA ASN A 48 2.98 11.68 9.39
C ASN A 48 4.07 10.83 8.72
N GLU A 49 3.86 9.53 8.57
CA GLU A 49 4.76 8.64 7.83
C GLU A 49 4.08 8.20 6.53
N GLN A 50 4.89 7.97 5.49
CA GLN A 50 4.38 7.49 4.22
C GLN A 50 4.41 5.96 4.15
N TYR A 51 3.36 5.40 3.59
CA TYR A 51 3.19 3.96 3.40
C TYR A 51 2.77 3.67 1.98
N ILE A 52 3.30 2.60 1.39
CA ILE A 52 2.91 2.08 0.08
C ILE A 52 2.19 0.74 0.25
N GLY A 53 1.03 0.59 -0.37
CA GLY A 53 0.22 -0.61 -0.16
C GLY A 53 -1.12 -0.55 -0.85
N LYS A 54 -2.08 -1.33 -0.36
CA LYS A 54 -3.43 -1.40 -0.90
C LYS A 54 -4.46 -1.11 0.16
N VAL A 55 -5.63 -0.65 -0.27
CA VAL A 55 -6.80 -0.40 0.58
C VAL A 55 -7.91 -1.38 0.23
N THR A 56 -8.56 -1.94 1.24
CA THR A 56 -9.72 -2.84 1.12
C THR A 56 -10.81 -2.48 2.14
N THR A 57 -11.96 -3.14 2.07
CA THR A 57 -13.04 -2.96 3.04
C THR A 57 -12.68 -3.60 4.38
N GLY A 58 -13.16 -3.03 5.49
CA GLY A 58 -12.91 -3.56 6.83
C GLY A 58 -13.63 -4.88 7.14
N SER A 59 -14.56 -5.28 6.29
CA SER A 59 -15.28 -6.56 6.37
C SER A 59 -14.61 -7.70 5.56
N THR A 60 -13.33 -7.54 5.19
CA THR A 60 -12.63 -8.54 4.37
C THR A 60 -12.33 -9.84 5.15
N SER A 61 -12.31 -10.98 4.46
CA SER A 61 -11.93 -12.26 5.06
C SER A 61 -10.42 -12.36 5.26
N LEU A 62 -9.98 -13.26 6.16
CA LEU A 62 -8.56 -13.52 6.37
C LEU A 62 -7.85 -14.02 5.10
N GLU A 63 -8.55 -14.83 4.29
CA GLU A 63 -8.04 -15.31 3.00
C GLU A 63 -7.79 -14.14 2.04
N ASN A 64 -8.77 -13.23 1.90
CA ASN A 64 -8.63 -12.05 1.05
C ASN A 64 -7.50 -11.13 1.53
N LEU A 65 -7.35 -10.98 2.86
CA LEU A 65 -6.25 -10.23 3.44
C LEU A 65 -4.89 -10.87 3.11
N SER A 66 -4.79 -12.20 3.21
CA SER A 66 -3.58 -12.97 2.87
C SER A 66 -3.22 -12.85 1.38
N ASN A 67 -4.22 -12.93 0.50
CA ASN A 67 -4.06 -12.73 -0.94
C ASN A 67 -3.59 -11.30 -1.26
N MET A 68 -4.15 -10.31 -0.56
CA MET A 68 -3.77 -8.91 -0.71
C MET A 68 -2.34 -8.67 -0.22
N LEU A 69 -1.93 -9.28 0.89
CA LEU A 69 -0.54 -9.26 1.38
C LEU A 69 0.42 -9.80 0.32
N MET A 70 0.14 -10.99 -0.22
CA MET A 70 0.95 -11.61 -1.27
C MET A 70 1.02 -10.71 -2.51
N ASN A 71 -0.12 -10.12 -2.89
CA ASN A 71 -0.18 -9.24 -4.04
C ASN A 71 0.65 -7.95 -3.86
N VAL A 72 0.61 -7.31 -2.67
CA VAL A 72 1.48 -6.17 -2.34
C VAL A 72 2.95 -6.58 -2.43
N LYS A 73 3.33 -7.72 -1.83
CA LYS A 73 4.72 -8.24 -1.90
C LYS A 73 5.18 -8.40 -3.35
N THR A 74 4.37 -9.02 -4.19
CA THR A 74 4.68 -9.24 -5.62
C THR A 74 4.81 -7.93 -6.38
N MET A 75 3.89 -6.97 -6.19
CA MET A 75 3.95 -5.67 -6.86
C MET A 75 5.22 -4.90 -6.47
N ILE A 76 5.57 -4.88 -5.19
CA ILE A 76 6.80 -4.22 -4.72
C ILE A 76 8.03 -4.90 -5.30
N LYS A 77 8.06 -6.23 -5.42
CA LYS A 77 9.18 -6.93 -6.04
C LYS A 77 9.30 -6.66 -7.54
N MET A 78 8.19 -6.45 -8.24
CA MET A 78 8.18 -6.09 -9.66
C MET A 78 8.69 -4.66 -9.89
N ILE A 79 8.32 -3.72 -9.02
CA ILE A 79 8.72 -2.31 -9.10
C ILE A 79 10.17 -2.14 -8.62
N CYS A 80 10.50 -2.71 -7.47
CA CYS A 80 11.79 -2.59 -6.80
C CYS A 80 12.42 -4.00 -6.61
N PRO A 81 12.94 -4.64 -7.66
CA PRO A 81 13.46 -6.01 -7.59
C PRO A 81 14.63 -6.17 -6.63
N MET A 82 15.40 -5.10 -6.37
CA MET A 82 16.52 -5.10 -5.42
C MET A 82 16.08 -4.92 -3.96
N PHE A 83 14.81 -4.57 -3.71
CA PHE A 83 14.30 -4.42 -2.35
C PHE A 83 14.12 -5.80 -1.70
N VAL A 84 14.66 -5.94 -0.49
CA VAL A 84 14.48 -7.13 0.35
C VAL A 84 13.38 -6.84 1.35
N LEU A 85 12.24 -7.49 1.16
CA LEU A 85 11.06 -7.33 2.00
C LEU A 85 11.07 -8.38 3.12
N THR A 86 11.07 -7.93 4.37
CA THR A 86 10.88 -8.79 5.55
C THR A 86 9.40 -8.88 5.90
N GLU A 87 8.96 -9.98 6.50
CA GLU A 87 7.54 -10.15 6.82
C GLU A 87 7.04 -9.13 7.86
N GLU A 88 7.91 -8.76 8.81
CA GLU A 88 7.64 -7.80 9.87
C GLU A 88 7.48 -6.34 9.38
N ALA A 89 7.96 -6.06 8.17
CA ALA A 89 7.85 -4.74 7.55
C ALA A 89 6.42 -4.43 7.10
N ILE A 90 5.57 -5.45 6.93
CA ILE A 90 4.19 -5.25 6.52
C ILE A 90 3.35 -4.82 7.72
N LYS A 91 2.60 -3.74 7.53
CA LYS A 91 1.66 -3.17 8.49
C LYS A 91 0.24 -3.25 7.95
N VAL A 92 -0.69 -3.48 8.87
CA VAL A 92 -2.14 -3.41 8.62
C VAL A 92 -2.72 -2.32 9.49
N PHE A 93 -3.40 -1.36 8.89
CA PHE A 93 -4.03 -0.24 9.59
C PHE A 93 -5.52 -0.19 9.29
N ALA A 94 -6.33 0.11 10.31
CA ALA A 94 -7.67 0.63 10.07
C ALA A 94 -7.54 2.11 9.66
N VAL A 95 -8.07 2.47 8.50
CA VAL A 95 -7.99 3.83 7.96
C VAL A 95 -9.39 4.41 7.81
N ALA A 96 -9.57 5.63 8.33
CA ALA A 96 -10.79 6.39 8.16
C ALA A 96 -10.81 7.08 6.78
N PRO A 97 -11.98 7.38 6.19
CA PRO A 97 -12.10 7.95 4.84
C PRO A 97 -11.30 9.26 4.62
N LYS A 98 -10.96 9.99 5.68
CA LYS A 98 -10.25 11.27 5.63
C LYS A 98 -8.71 11.16 5.66
N GLN A 99 -8.15 9.98 5.92
CA GLN A 99 -6.69 9.79 6.09
C GLN A 99 -5.95 9.43 4.79
N VAL A 100 -6.67 9.37 3.67
CA VAL A 100 -6.08 9.06 2.36
C VAL A 100 -5.66 10.37 1.68
N GLN A 101 -4.48 10.89 2.03
CA GLN A 101 -3.78 11.86 1.18
C GLN A 101 -2.94 11.07 0.17
N SER A 102 -3.29 11.20 -1.11
CA SER A 102 -2.62 10.52 -2.20
C SER A 102 -1.41 11.33 -2.69
N TYR A 103 -0.26 10.66 -2.81
CA TYR A 103 0.93 11.19 -3.48
C TYR A 103 0.92 10.85 -4.97
N ARG A 104 1.31 11.81 -5.81
CA ARG A 104 1.41 11.61 -7.27
C ARG A 104 2.78 11.04 -7.64
N TYR A 105 2.81 9.90 -8.33
CA TYR A 105 3.94 9.38 -9.12
C TYR A 105 3.59 9.38 -10.61
#